data_AF-A0A5E4K8M9-F1
#
_entry.id   AF-A0A5E4K8M9-F1
#
_cell.length_a   1.000
_cell.length_b   1.000
_cell.length_c   1.000
_cell.angle_alpha   90.00
_cell.angle_beta   90.00
_cell.angle_gamma   90.00
#
_symmetry.space_group_name_H-M   'P 1'
#
loop_
_entity.id
_entity.type
_entity.pdbx_description
1 polymer ?
#
loop_
_entity_poly.entity_id
_entity_poly.type
_entity_poly.pdbx_seq_one_letter_code
_entity_poly.pdbx_strand_id
1 'polypeptide(L)' 'MGNSRDEFKINMLRDIKMYECICLDCGNKFKGLPVDNIECPACHSRNISKK' A
#
# COMPACT_ATOMS: atom_id res chain seq x y z
N MET A 1 17.36 -29.12 17.47
CA MET A 1 17.84 -27.74 17.23
C MET A 1 16.68 -26.95 16.65
N GLY A 2 16.22 -25.94 17.38
CA GLY A 2 14.95 -25.24 17.13
C GLY A 2 14.97 -24.40 15.85
N ASN A 3 13.89 -24.54 15.08
CA ASN A 3 13.57 -23.68 13.94
C ASN A 3 13.10 -22.32 14.49
N SER A 4 13.99 -21.33 14.51
CA SER A 4 13.70 -19.99 15.05
C SER A 4 14.24 -18.89 14.13
N ARG A 5 13.95 -18.97 12.83
CA ARG A 5 14.39 -17.97 11.85
C ARG A 5 13.30 -17.38 10.95
N ASP A 6 12.04 -17.77 11.13
CA ASP A 6 10.92 -17.28 10.30
C ASP A 6 9.96 -16.32 11.04
N GLU A 7 10.15 -16.06 12.33
CA GLU A 7 9.24 -15.18 13.08
C GLU A 7 9.57 -13.68 12.94
N PHE A 8 10.80 -13.33 12.53
CA PHE A 8 11.23 -11.92 12.45
C PHE A 8 10.67 -11.15 11.24
N LYS A 9 10.12 -11.82 10.22
CA LYS A 9 9.58 -11.13 9.04
C LYS A 9 8.12 -10.73 9.16
N ILE A 10 7.36 -11.37 10.04
CA ILE A 10 5.90 -11.17 10.14
C ILE A 10 5.57 -9.89 10.91
N ASN A 11 6.44 -9.45 11.81
CA ASN A 11 6.17 -8.31 12.68
C ASN A 11 6.34 -6.92 12.00
N MET A 12 6.97 -6.85 10.82
CA MET A 12 7.04 -5.61 10.03
C MET A 12 5.78 -5.32 9.21
N LEU A 13 4.89 -6.31 9.00
CA LEU A 13 3.63 -6.10 8.29
C LEU A 13 2.51 -5.53 9.18
N ARG A 14 2.66 -5.59 10.51
CA ARG A 14 1.59 -5.15 11.44
C ARG A 14 1.43 -3.64 11.53
N ASP A 15 2.44 -2.87 11.15
CA ASP A 15 2.44 -1.40 11.22
C ASP A 15 2.40 -0.71 9.84
N ILE A 16 2.00 -1.44 8.80
CA ILE A 16 1.79 -0.86 7.48
C ILE A 16 0.53 0.00 7.52
N LYS A 17 0.69 1.29 7.82
CA LYS A 17 -0.38 2.28 7.68
C LYS A 17 -0.74 2.42 6.21
N MET A 18 -1.82 1.76 5.80
CA MET A 18 -2.43 1.97 4.49
C MET A 18 -3.23 3.27 4.50
N TYR A 19 -3.03 4.11 3.49
CA TYR A 19 -3.75 5.37 3.30
C TYR A 19 -4.89 5.17 2.30
N GLU A 20 -5.99 5.88 2.49
CA GLU A 20 -7.05 5.90 1.49
C GLU A 20 -6.63 6.78 0.32
N CYS A 21 -6.54 6.16 -0.85
CA CYS A 21 -6.11 6.78 -2.09
C CYS A 21 -7.29 6.86 -3.04
N ILE A 22 -7.46 8.01 -3.70
CA ILE A 22 -8.45 8.22 -4.75
C ILE A 22 -7.72 8.64 -6.01
N CYS A 23 -7.91 7.89 -7.10
CA CYS A 23 -7.43 8.32 -8.41
C CYS A 23 -8.32 9.45 -8.93
N LEU A 24 -7.70 10.57 -9.29
CA LEU A 24 -8.41 11.76 -9.77
C LEU A 24 -8.79 11.67 -11.26
N ASP A 25 -8.18 10.76 -12.03
CA ASP A 25 -8.53 10.58 -13.45
C ASP A 25 -9.75 9.68 -13.65
N CYS A 26 -9.80 8.54 -12.95
CA CYS A 26 -10.87 7.54 -13.12
C CYS A 26 -11.83 7.49 -11.92
N GLY A 27 -11.54 8.20 -10.82
CA GLY A 27 -12.35 8.20 -9.60
C GLY A 27 -12.22 6.94 -8.74
N ASN A 28 -11.34 5.99 -9.10
CA ASN A 28 -11.19 4.74 -8.38
C ASN A 28 -10.61 4.97 -6.98
N LYS A 29 -11.24 4.37 -5.95
CA LYS A 29 -10.82 4.47 -4.56
C LYS A 29 -10.17 3.16 -4.12
N PHE A 30 -8.98 3.22 -3.57
CA PHE A 30 -8.23 2.05 -3.12
C PHE A 30 -7.37 2.37 -1.91
N LYS A 31 -6.97 1.34 -1.16
CA LYS A 31 -6.04 1.50 -0.04
C LYS A 31 -4.63 1.28 -0.54
N GLY A 32 -3.76 2.24 -0.24
CA GLY A 32 -2.42 2.32 -0.78
C GLY A 32 -1.36 2.33 0.32
N LEU A 33 -0.17 1.82 0.00
CA LEU A 33 1.00 2.01 0.85
C LEU A 33 1.40 3.51 0.82
N PRO A 34 2.07 4.03 1.87
CA PRO A 34 2.64 5.37 1.88
C PRO A 34 3.91 5.44 1.01
N VAL A 35 3.76 5.07 -0.26
CA VAL A 35 4.81 5.16 -1.26
C VAL A 35 4.49 6.34 -2.17
N ASP A 36 5.50 7.11 -2.56
CA ASP A 36 5.34 8.23 -3.49
C ASP A 36 4.95 7.76 -4.89
N ASN A 37 5.43 6.59 -5.31
CA ASN A 37 5.07 5.96 -6.58
C ASN A 37 3.85 5.06 -6.43
N ILE A 38 2.69 5.65 -6.17
CA ILE A 38 1.43 4.92 -6.19
C ILE A 38 0.72 5.14 -7.52
N GLU A 39 0.30 4.05 -8.14
CA GLU A 39 -0.40 4.05 -9.43
C GLU A 39 -1.80 3.49 -9.24
N CYS A 40 -2.77 4.06 -9.94
CA CYS A 40 -4.14 3.57 -9.88
C CYS A 40 -4.19 2.16 -10.47
N PRO A 41 -4.74 1.16 -9.76
CA PRO A 41 -4.83 -0.20 -10.29
C PRO A 41 -5.82 -0.35 -11.45
N ALA A 42 -6.68 0.65 -11.68
CA ALA A 42 -7.69 0.62 -12.74
C ALA A 42 -7.20 1.26 -14.05
N CYS A 43 -6.49 2.39 -13.97
CA CYS A 43 -6.08 3.17 -15.14
C CYS A 43 -4.57 3.42 -15.23
N HIS A 44 -3.79 2.92 -14.27
CA HIS A 44 -2.34 3.14 -14.16
C HIS A 44 -1.92 4.62 -14.06
N SER A 45 -2.86 5.53 -13.80
CA SER A 45 -2.52 6.93 -13.59
C SER A 45 -1.85 7.16 -12.25
N ARG A 46 -0.92 8.11 -12.21
CA ARG A 46 -0.20 8.58 -11.04
C ARG A 46 -0.88 9.76 -10.35
N ASN A 47 -1.98 10.26 -10.91
CA ASN A 47 -2.75 11.35 -10.33
C ASN A 47 -3.64 10.83 -9.19
N ILE A 48 -3.04 10.65 -8.01
CA ILE A 48 -3.68 10.05 -6.84
C ILE A 48 -3.74 11.07 -5.71
N SER A 49 -4.93 11.31 -5.18
CA SER A 49 -5.13 12.05 -3.94
C SER A 49 -5.05 11.10 -2.75
N LYS A 50 -4.12 11.36 -1.83
CA LYS A 50 -3.93 10.61 -0.57
C LYS A 50 -4.66 11.35 0.54
N LYS A 51 -5.51 10.65 1.30
CA LYS A 51 -6.16 11.17 2.51
C LYS A 51 -5.64 10.50 3.77
#